data_AF-A0A060C9N0-F1
#
_entry.id   AF-A0A060C9N0-F1
#
_cell.length_a   1.000
_cell.length_b   1.000
_cell.length_c   1.000
_cell.angle_alpha   90.00
_cell.angle_beta   90.00
_cell.angle_gamma   90.00
#
_symmetry.space_group_name_H-M   'P 1'
#
loop_
_entity.id
_entity.type
_entity.pdbx_description
1 polymer ?
#
loop_
_entity_poly.entity_id
_entity_poly.type
_entity_poly.pdbx_seq_one_letter_code
_entity_poly.pdbx_strand_id
1 'polypeptide(L)'
;FIHVSTDYVFDGNKGAPYLETDPASPTGFYGATKRDGEDAILATGAKAVILRTAWVYSAHGKNFARTMINAGRRMPVLRVVADQRGTPTAAGDLADAVLAIMDKIEATGWRPEYRGIFHTTNHGETTWHGFATAIFEDAARHGYKGSGDTAHRHGRLADARSPSTRLTAGL
;
A
#
# COMPACT_ATOMS: atom_id res chain seq x y z
N PHE A 1 14.44 15.70 0.75
CA PHE A 1 14.05 14.66 -0.23
C PHE A 1 12.90 13.86 0.34
N ILE A 2 12.09 13.26 -0.52
CA ILE A 2 10.98 12.39 -0.13
C ILE A 2 11.36 10.95 -0.48
N HIS A 3 11.19 10.02 0.46
CA HIS A 3 11.46 8.60 0.27
C HIS A 3 10.19 7.78 0.46
N VAL A 4 9.76 7.06 -0.57
CA VAL A 4 8.62 6.15 -0.48
C VAL A 4 9.09 4.81 0.08
N SER A 5 8.47 4.38 1.18
CA SER A 5 8.68 3.11 1.86
C SER A 5 7.42 2.23 1.77
N THR A 6 7.28 1.23 2.64
CA THR A 6 6.29 0.16 2.55
C THR A 6 5.74 -0.22 3.91
N ASP A 7 4.51 -0.71 3.95
CA ASP A 7 3.89 -1.34 5.11
C ASP A 7 4.53 -2.68 5.48
N TYR A 8 5.29 -3.29 4.57
CA TYR A 8 6.03 -4.54 4.79
C TYR A 8 7.18 -4.43 5.81
N VAL A 9 7.45 -3.23 6.33
CA VAL A 9 8.36 -3.04 7.48
C VAL A 9 7.77 -3.58 8.78
N PHE A 10 6.47 -3.91 8.80
CA PHE A 10 5.77 -4.50 9.93
C PHE A 10 5.47 -6.00 9.73
N ASP A 11 5.26 -6.73 10.82
CA ASP A 11 4.98 -8.17 10.79
C ASP A 11 3.52 -8.54 10.45
N GLY A 12 2.58 -7.61 10.62
CA GLY A 12 1.14 -7.82 10.42
C GLY A 12 0.41 -8.51 11.57
N ASN A 13 1.05 -8.67 12.73
CA ASN A 13 0.47 -9.40 13.88
C ASN A 13 -0.25 -8.49 14.89
N LYS A 14 -0.20 -7.16 14.75
CA LYS A 14 -0.73 -6.20 15.74
C LYS A 14 -2.24 -6.35 15.98
N GLY A 15 -3.02 -6.83 15.01
CA GLY A 15 -4.48 -6.92 15.13
C GLY A 15 -5.22 -5.58 15.14
N ALA A 16 -4.49 -4.46 15.13
CA ALA A 16 -4.97 -3.08 14.99
C ALA A 16 -4.12 -2.34 13.94
N PRO A 17 -4.53 -1.15 13.46
CA PRO A 17 -3.67 -0.33 12.61
C PRO A 17 -2.33 0.02 13.27
N TYR A 18 -1.26 -0.02 12.47
CA TYR A 18 0.08 0.40 12.83
C TYR A 18 0.19 1.92 12.82
N LEU A 19 0.82 2.45 13.86
CA LEU A 19 1.23 3.83 14.03
C LEU A 19 2.66 4.01 13.50
N GLU A 20 3.02 5.24 13.12
CA GLU A 20 4.37 5.59 12.71
C GLU A 20 5.43 5.27 13.76
N THR A 21 5.02 5.31 15.03
CA THR A 21 5.86 5.06 16.21
C THR A 21 5.94 3.58 16.61
N ASP A 22 5.17 2.71 15.96
CA ASP A 22 5.27 1.28 16.25
C ASP A 22 6.63 0.71 15.78
N PRO A 23 7.16 -0.30 16.49
CA PRO A 23 8.40 -0.95 16.10
C PRO A 23 8.25 -1.65 14.74
N ALA A 24 9.24 -1.45 13.86
CA ALA A 24 9.36 -2.19 12.62
C ALA A 24 9.88 -3.61 12.88
N SER A 25 9.20 -4.62 12.33
CA SER A 25 9.51 -6.05 12.45
C SER A 25 9.29 -6.79 11.12
N PRO A 26 10.07 -6.47 10.06
CA PRO A 26 9.83 -7.04 8.74
C PRO A 26 10.03 -8.57 8.74
N THR A 27 9.07 -9.29 8.14
CA THR A 27 9.12 -10.77 8.05
C THR A 27 9.74 -11.28 6.75
N GLY A 28 10.06 -10.39 5.81
CA GLY A 28 10.59 -10.74 4.50
C GLY A 28 11.66 -9.77 4.01
N PHE A 29 12.49 -10.25 3.07
CA PHE A 29 13.65 -9.53 2.56
C PHE A 29 13.30 -8.13 2.01
N TYR A 30 12.20 -8.00 1.26
CA TYR A 30 11.75 -6.70 0.75
C TYR A 30 11.51 -5.70 1.90
N GLY A 31 10.74 -6.08 2.92
CA GLY A 31 10.49 -5.24 4.09
C GLY A 31 11.77 -4.87 4.85
N ALA A 32 12.69 -5.83 5.01
CA ALA A 32 13.97 -5.60 5.66
C ALA A 32 14.82 -4.57 4.89
N THR A 33 15.02 -4.77 3.58
CA THR A 33 15.79 -3.81 2.76
C THR A 33 15.17 -2.41 2.73
N LYS A 34 13.83 -2.31 2.75
CA LYS A 34 13.14 -1.02 2.83
C LYS A 34 13.36 -0.37 4.19
N ARG A 35 13.30 -1.15 5.28
CA ARG A 35 13.58 -0.66 6.63
C ARG A 35 15.02 -0.17 6.78
N ASP A 36 15.99 -0.93 6.28
CA ASP A 36 17.41 -0.51 6.28
C ASP A 36 17.59 0.84 5.56
N GLY A 37 16.87 1.05 4.46
CA GLY A 37 16.82 2.33 3.77
C GLY A 37 16.26 3.47 4.61
N GLU A 38 15.17 3.23 5.35
CA GLU A 38 14.61 4.21 6.30
C GLU A 38 15.65 4.59 7.38
N ASP A 39 16.30 3.59 7.98
CA ASP A 39 17.28 3.78 9.05
C ASP A 39 18.52 4.52 8.53
N ALA A 40 19.02 4.17 7.34
CA ALA A 40 20.13 4.86 6.71
C ALA A 40 19.83 6.34 6.46
N ILE A 41 18.63 6.65 5.96
CA ILE A 41 18.16 8.03 5.77
C ILE A 41 18.13 8.78 7.09
N LEU A 42 17.53 8.18 8.13
CA LEU A 42 17.40 8.81 9.45
C LEU A 42 18.76 9.04 10.11
N ALA A 43 19.75 8.18 9.88
CA ALA A 43 21.11 8.35 10.41
C ALA A 43 21.85 9.56 9.78
N THR A 44 21.50 9.98 8.56
CA THR A 44 22.20 11.09 7.88
C THR A 44 21.94 12.47 8.48
N GLY A 45 20.87 12.65 9.26
CA GLY A 45 20.41 13.98 9.69
C GLY A 45 19.82 14.84 8.56
N ALA A 46 19.70 14.31 7.33
CA ALA A 46 19.19 15.07 6.19
C ALA A 46 17.73 15.51 6.35
N LYS A 47 17.36 16.54 5.59
CA LYS A 47 15.98 17.03 5.41
C LYS A 47 15.17 15.99 4.61
N ALA A 48 14.58 15.03 5.32
CA ALA A 48 13.94 13.87 4.72
C ALA A 48 12.53 13.64 5.28
N VAL A 49 11.60 13.37 4.37
CA VAL A 49 10.24 12.86 4.67
C VAL A 49 10.18 11.42 4.14
N ILE A 50 9.89 10.47 5.00
CA ILE A 50 9.73 9.06 4.65
C ILE A 50 8.23 8.74 4.67
N LEU A 51 7.68 8.26 3.56
CA LEU A 51 6.27 7.92 3.42
C LEU A 51 6.10 6.41 3.29
N ARG A 52 5.63 5.73 4.34
CA ARG A 52 5.24 4.31 4.23
C ARG A 52 3.85 4.24 3.61
N THR A 53 3.74 3.52 2.50
CA THR A 53 2.46 3.31 1.81
C THR A 53 2.13 1.82 1.71
N ALA A 54 0.93 1.49 1.25
CA ALA A 54 0.45 0.11 1.15
C ALA A 54 -0.34 -0.10 -0.15
N TRP A 55 -0.20 -1.30 -0.72
CA TRP A 55 -1.07 -1.82 -1.79
C TRP A 55 -1.23 -0.85 -2.98
N VAL A 56 -0.12 -0.26 -3.41
CA VAL A 56 -0.12 0.74 -4.49
C VAL A 56 -0.59 0.12 -5.81
N TYR A 57 -1.57 0.75 -6.44
CA TYR A 57 -2.08 0.34 -7.76
C TYR A 57 -2.21 1.54 -8.71
N SER A 58 -2.17 1.27 -10.02
CA SER A 58 -2.33 2.31 -11.04
C SER A 58 -2.81 1.74 -12.38
N ALA A 59 -3.14 2.61 -13.32
CA ALA A 59 -3.41 2.21 -14.70
C ALA A 59 -2.15 1.65 -15.42
N HIS A 60 -0.95 1.90 -14.89
CA HIS A 60 0.33 1.54 -15.50
C HIS A 60 1.05 0.42 -14.73
N GLY A 61 2.02 -0.23 -15.39
CA GLY A 61 2.84 -1.27 -14.78
C GLY A 61 2.08 -2.55 -14.40
N LYS A 62 2.72 -3.40 -13.60
CA LYS A 62 2.10 -4.61 -13.03
C LYS A 62 1.65 -4.29 -11.61
N ASN A 63 0.38 -4.53 -11.30
CA ASN A 63 -0.20 -4.35 -9.98
C ASN A 63 -1.42 -5.27 -9.81
N PHE A 64 -1.94 -5.38 -8.58
CA PHE A 64 -3.03 -6.29 -8.25
C PHE A 64 -4.29 -6.05 -9.10
N ALA A 65 -4.72 -4.80 -9.27
CA ALA A 65 -5.93 -4.48 -10.03
C ALA A 65 -5.83 -4.95 -11.49
N ARG A 66 -4.71 -4.69 -12.15
CA ARG A 66 -4.45 -5.18 -13.52
C ARG A 66 -4.36 -6.70 -13.56
N THR A 67 -3.79 -7.34 -12.54
CA THR A 67 -3.75 -8.81 -12.44
C THR A 67 -5.17 -9.39 -12.35
N MET A 68 -6.07 -8.81 -11.55
CA MET A 68 -7.46 -9.27 -11.43
C MET A 68 -8.20 -9.16 -12.77
N ILE A 69 -8.16 -8.00 -13.42
CA ILE A 69 -8.82 -7.79 -14.73
C ILE A 69 -8.31 -8.77 -15.78
N ASN A 70 -7.00 -9.01 -15.83
CA ASN A 70 -6.43 -9.95 -16.80
C ASN A 70 -6.77 -11.41 -16.47
N ALA A 71 -6.80 -11.78 -15.20
CA ALA A 71 -7.12 -13.12 -14.76
C ALA A 71 -8.60 -13.46 -14.95
N GLY A 72 -9.52 -12.52 -14.67
CA GLY A 72 -10.97 -12.74 -14.83
C GLY A 72 -11.41 -12.88 -16.29
N ARG A 73 -10.59 -12.43 -17.26
CA ARG A 73 -10.81 -12.72 -18.69
C ARG A 73 -10.53 -14.17 -19.06
N ARG A 74 -9.79 -14.90 -18.23
CA ARG A 74 -9.28 -16.25 -18.54
C ARG A 74 -9.91 -17.31 -17.65
N MET A 75 -10.23 -16.96 -16.41
CA MET A 75 -10.69 -17.87 -15.38
C MET A 75 -12.15 -17.59 -15.06
N PRO A 76 -13.01 -18.62 -14.99
CA PRO A 76 -14.41 -18.43 -14.62
C PRO A 76 -14.58 -18.06 -13.14
N VAL A 77 -13.65 -18.45 -12.26
CA VAL A 77 -13.65 -18.10 -10.83
C VAL A 77 -12.22 -17.85 -10.36
N LEU A 78 -12.00 -16.76 -9.63
CA LEU A 78 -10.71 -16.43 -9.02
C LEU A 78 -10.73 -16.65 -7.51
N ARG A 79 -9.75 -17.40 -6.99
CA ARG A 79 -9.57 -17.62 -5.55
C ARG A 79 -8.67 -16.53 -4.96
N VAL A 80 -9.26 -15.62 -4.18
CA VAL A 80 -8.57 -14.43 -3.64
C VAL A 80 -8.60 -14.46 -2.12
N VAL A 81 -7.51 -13.98 -1.52
CA VAL A 81 -7.28 -14.01 -0.07
C VAL A 81 -8.23 -13.09 0.66
N ALA A 82 -8.89 -13.61 1.69
CA ALA A 82 -9.95 -12.91 2.40
C ALA A 82 -9.64 -12.64 3.89
N ASP A 83 -8.49 -13.07 4.39
CA ASP A 83 -8.07 -12.93 5.80
C ASP A 83 -6.99 -11.86 6.01
N GLN A 84 -6.42 -11.30 4.94
CA GLN A 84 -5.46 -10.20 4.99
C GLN A 84 -6.17 -8.88 4.78
N ARG A 85 -6.02 -7.95 5.73
CA ARG A 85 -6.60 -6.61 5.69
C ARG A 85 -5.52 -5.57 5.40
N GLY A 86 -5.90 -4.56 4.63
CA GLY A 86 -5.04 -3.44 4.25
C GLY A 86 -5.85 -2.36 3.53
N THR A 87 -5.14 -1.39 2.96
CA THR A 87 -5.76 -0.25 2.27
C THR A 87 -5.15 -0.09 0.88
N PRO A 88 -5.88 -0.41 -0.20
CA PRO A 88 -5.47 -0.13 -1.56
C PRO A 88 -5.18 1.37 -1.73
N THR A 89 -4.00 1.71 -2.27
CA THR A 89 -3.61 3.11 -2.48
C THR A 89 -3.44 3.40 -3.97
N ALA A 90 -4.19 4.35 -4.52
CA ALA A 90 -4.00 4.78 -5.89
C ALA A 90 -2.66 5.52 -6.02
N ALA A 91 -1.86 5.18 -7.02
CA ALA A 91 -0.57 5.85 -7.24
C ALA A 91 -0.71 7.34 -7.59
N GLY A 92 -1.84 7.74 -8.18
CA GLY A 92 -2.18 9.14 -8.44
C GLY A 92 -2.31 9.91 -7.12
N ASP A 93 -3.17 9.44 -6.23
CA ASP A 93 -3.39 10.05 -4.91
C ASP A 93 -2.10 10.09 -4.07
N LEU A 94 -1.27 9.05 -4.13
CA LEU A 94 0.05 9.06 -3.49
C LEU A 94 0.96 10.13 -4.08
N ALA A 95 0.95 10.32 -5.40
CA ALA A 95 1.72 11.37 -6.06
C ALA A 95 1.20 12.77 -5.69
N ASP A 96 -0.12 12.95 -5.62
CA ASP A 96 -0.74 14.21 -5.20
C ASP A 96 -0.36 14.55 -3.74
N ALA A 97 -0.32 13.55 -2.85
CA ALA A 97 0.14 13.75 -1.47
C ALA A 97 1.62 14.18 -1.42
N VAL A 98 2.48 13.57 -2.25
CA VAL A 98 3.90 13.95 -2.38
C VAL A 98 4.04 15.39 -2.86
N LEU A 99 3.29 15.78 -3.90
CA LEU A 99 3.29 17.15 -4.43
C LEU A 99 2.81 18.16 -3.38
N ALA A 100 1.72 17.86 -2.67
CA ALA A 100 1.21 18.73 -1.62
C ALA A 100 2.22 18.94 -0.48
N ILE A 101 2.99 17.90 -0.10
CA ILE A 101 4.07 18.01 0.87
C ILE A 101 5.18 18.92 0.33
N MET A 102 5.57 18.77 -0.94
CA MET A 102 6.58 19.60 -1.58
C MET A 102 6.16 21.07 -1.64
N ASP A 103 4.93 21.36 -2.09
CA ASP A 103 4.38 22.71 -2.17
C ASP A 103 4.36 23.38 -0.79
N LYS A 104 3.98 22.63 0.25
CA LYS A 104 4.01 23.13 1.64
C LYS A 104 5.42 23.49 2.09
N ILE A 105 6.40 22.64 1.79
CA ILE A 105 7.81 22.88 2.14
C ILE A 105 8.36 24.10 1.37
N GLU A 106 8.00 24.26 0.09
CA GLU A 106 8.41 25.39 -0.72
C GLU A 106 7.81 26.70 -0.20
N ALA A 107 6.51 26.71 0.09
CA ALA A 107 5.80 27.89 0.58
C ALA A 107 6.21 28.31 2.00
N THR A 108 6.53 27.37 2.89
CA THR A 108 6.78 27.66 4.31
C THR A 108 8.24 27.55 4.74
N GLY A 109 9.12 27.10 3.83
CA GLY A 109 10.48 26.70 4.16
C GLY A 109 10.52 25.35 4.89
N TRP A 110 11.71 24.74 4.93
CA TRP A 110 11.91 23.51 5.71
C TRP A 110 11.77 23.77 7.20
N ARG A 111 11.00 22.92 7.89
CA ARG A 111 10.87 22.92 9.35
C ARG A 111 11.30 21.58 9.96
N PRO A 112 11.94 21.57 11.14
CA PRO A 112 12.41 20.34 11.77
C PRO A 112 11.34 19.27 11.96
N GLU A 113 10.08 19.66 12.21
CA GLU A 113 8.94 18.75 12.41
C GLU A 113 8.53 17.98 11.15
N TYR A 114 8.94 18.43 9.95
CA TYR A 114 8.70 17.67 8.71
C TYR A 114 9.64 16.48 8.58
N ARG A 115 10.69 16.43 9.41
CA ARG A 115 11.63 15.31 9.40
C ARG A 115 11.04 14.11 10.11
N GLY A 116 10.81 13.02 9.39
CA GLY A 116 10.35 11.79 10.02
C GLY A 116 9.75 10.77 9.07
N ILE A 117 9.11 9.78 9.69
CA ILE A 117 8.34 8.74 9.03
C ILE A 117 6.86 9.08 9.19
N PHE A 118 6.11 8.97 8.09
CA PHE A 118 4.67 9.18 8.01
C PHE A 118 4.02 8.04 7.25
N HIS A 119 2.76 7.74 7.55
CA HIS A 119 1.99 6.73 6.83
C HIS A 119 1.08 7.38 5.79
N THR A 120 1.18 6.99 4.52
CA THR A 120 0.38 7.59 3.43
C THR A 120 -0.31 6.50 2.63
N THR A 121 -1.61 6.38 2.85
CA THR A 121 -2.53 5.49 2.11
C THR A 121 -3.83 6.24 1.81
N ASN A 122 -4.66 5.69 0.92
CA ASN A 122 -6.05 6.13 0.88
C ASN A 122 -6.78 5.81 2.20
N HIS A 123 -8.04 6.25 2.32
CA HIS A 123 -8.89 5.94 3.47
C HIS A 123 -9.59 4.58 3.31
N GLY A 124 -10.08 4.06 4.44
CA GLY A 124 -10.82 2.81 4.49
C GLY A 124 -9.92 1.58 4.60
N GLU A 125 -10.57 0.42 4.64
CA GLU A 125 -9.92 -0.87 4.80
C GLU A 125 -10.70 -1.90 4.01
N THR A 126 -9.98 -2.85 3.42
CA THR A 126 -10.60 -4.02 2.79
C THR A 126 -9.65 -5.22 2.85
N THR A 127 -10.10 -6.35 2.32
CA THR A 127 -9.26 -7.52 2.08
C THR A 127 -8.85 -7.57 0.62
N TRP A 128 -7.89 -8.41 0.24
CA TRP A 128 -7.59 -8.62 -1.18
C TRP A 128 -8.83 -9.10 -1.96
N HIS A 129 -9.64 -9.96 -1.34
CA HIS A 129 -10.91 -10.39 -1.89
C HIS A 129 -11.87 -9.21 -2.07
N GLY A 130 -12.08 -8.40 -1.03
CA GLY A 130 -12.94 -7.22 -1.12
C GLY A 130 -12.45 -6.21 -2.18
N PHE A 131 -11.14 -6.03 -2.31
CA PHE A 131 -10.57 -5.19 -3.36
C PHE A 131 -10.82 -5.79 -4.75
N ALA A 132 -10.62 -7.10 -4.94
CA ALA A 132 -10.90 -7.77 -6.21
C ALA A 132 -12.37 -7.66 -6.61
N THR A 133 -13.31 -7.85 -5.67
CA THR A 133 -14.75 -7.65 -5.89
C THR A 133 -15.03 -6.22 -6.37
N ALA A 134 -14.50 -5.21 -5.66
CA ALA A 134 -14.69 -3.80 -6.03
C ALA A 134 -14.11 -3.47 -7.43
N ILE A 135 -12.97 -4.06 -7.79
CA ILE A 135 -12.37 -3.92 -9.12
C ILE A 135 -13.31 -4.45 -10.21
N PHE A 136 -13.91 -5.63 -10.01
CA PHE A 136 -14.80 -6.21 -11.01
C PHE A 136 -16.13 -5.49 -11.11
N GLU A 137 -16.70 -5.05 -9.98
CA GLU A 137 -17.89 -4.21 -9.98
C GLU A 137 -17.67 -2.91 -10.76
N ASP A 138 -16.52 -2.25 -10.55
CA ASP A 138 -16.18 -1.05 -11.30
C ASP A 138 -15.91 -1.32 -12.78
N ALA A 139 -15.20 -2.40 -13.09
CA ALA A 139 -14.94 -2.78 -14.47
C ALA A 139 -16.23 -3.14 -15.22
N ALA A 140 -17.19 -3.79 -14.57
CA ALA A 140 -18.49 -4.13 -15.16
C ALA A 140 -19.27 -2.86 -15.55
N ARG A 141 -19.24 -1.81 -14.71
CA ARG A 141 -19.80 -0.48 -15.05
C ARG A 141 -19.17 0.14 -16.30
N HIS A 142 -17.93 -0.24 -16.61
CA HIS A 142 -17.17 0.21 -17.77
C HIS A 142 -17.12 -0.83 -18.92
N GLY A 143 -18.07 -1.79 -18.94
CA GLY A 143 -18.24 -2.72 -20.07
C GLY A 143 -17.30 -3.92 -20.07
N TYR A 144 -16.69 -4.25 -18.94
CA TYR A 144 -15.94 -5.50 -18.78
C TYR A 144 -16.83 -6.73 -18.98
N LYS A 145 -16.34 -7.70 -19.77
CA LYS A 145 -17.08 -8.92 -20.16
C LYS A 145 -16.48 -10.23 -19.62
N GLY A 146 -15.40 -10.15 -18.83
CA GLY A 146 -14.81 -11.35 -18.21
C GLY A 146 -15.62 -11.79 -17.00
N SER A 147 -15.26 -12.93 -16.41
CA SER A 147 -15.84 -13.31 -15.13
C SER A 147 -15.40 -12.33 -14.04
N GLY A 148 -16.36 -11.90 -13.22
CA GLY A 148 -16.14 -11.14 -11.98
C GLY A 148 -16.23 -12.00 -10.72
N ASP A 149 -16.41 -13.32 -10.86
CA ASP A 149 -16.66 -14.21 -9.74
C ASP A 149 -15.37 -14.46 -8.94
N THR A 150 -15.39 -14.04 -7.68
CA THR A 150 -14.34 -14.30 -6.71
C THR A 150 -14.82 -15.28 -5.65
N ALA A 151 -13.93 -16.19 -5.26
CA ALA A 151 -14.15 -17.12 -4.15
C ALA A 151 -13.10 -16.92 -3.06
N HIS A 152 -13.50 -17.16 -1.81
CA HIS A 152 -12.60 -17.07 -0.67
C HIS A 152 -11.44 -18.06 -0.78
N ARG A 153 -10.23 -17.57 -0.56
CA ARG A 153 -9.05 -18.37 -0.31
C ARG A 153 -8.54 -18.07 1.09
N HIS A 154 -8.33 -19.11 1.88
CA HIS A 154 -7.62 -19.02 3.16
C HIS A 154 -6.11 -19.08 2.90
N GLY A 155 -5.34 -18.28 3.64
CA GLY A 155 -3.87 -18.23 3.53
C GLY A 155 -3.35 -17.24 2.48
N ARG A 156 -2.02 -17.08 2.41
CA ARG A 156 -1.38 -15.97 1.66
C ARG A 156 -1.44 -16.16 0.13
N LEU A 157 -1.55 -15.06 -0.63
CA LEU A 157 -1.39 -15.07 -2.10
C LEU A 157 0.02 -15.55 -2.42
N ALA A 158 0.20 -16.41 -3.43
CA ALA A 158 1.53 -16.95 -3.78
C ALA A 158 2.54 -15.84 -4.15
N ASP A 159 2.05 -14.70 -4.65
CA ASP A 159 2.83 -13.48 -4.92
C ASP A 159 2.83 -12.47 -3.76
N ALA A 160 2.02 -12.67 -2.72
CA ALA A 160 1.92 -11.78 -1.58
C ALA A 160 2.39 -12.49 -0.31
N ARG A 161 3.70 -12.39 -0.06
CA ARG A 161 4.21 -12.30 1.33
C ARG A 161 3.77 -10.98 1.99
N SER A 162 2.58 -10.46 1.69
CA SER A 162 2.04 -9.27 2.34
C SER A 162 1.65 -9.68 3.75
N PRO A 163 2.24 -9.05 4.78
CA PRO A 163 1.66 -9.09 6.11
C PRO A 163 0.29 -8.39 6.09
N SER A 164 -0.58 -8.69 7.06
CA SER A 164 -1.87 -8.00 7.22
C SER A 164 -1.61 -6.66 7.90
N THR A 165 -1.09 -5.71 7.14
CA THR A 165 -0.61 -4.43 7.62
C THR A 165 -1.60 -3.35 7.25
N ARG A 166 -2.18 -2.74 8.28
CA ARG A 166 -3.04 -1.57 8.16
C ARG A 166 -2.29 -0.41 8.72
N LEU A 167 -2.08 0.63 7.94
CA LEU A 167 -1.47 1.85 8.44
C LEU A 167 -2.56 2.79 8.94
N THR A 168 -2.29 3.54 10.01
CA THR A 168 -3.09 4.74 10.28
C THR A 168 -2.92 5.73 9.13
N ALA A 169 -3.99 6.42 8.73
CA ALA A 169 -3.85 7.53 7.79
C ALA A 169 -3.05 8.64 8.47
N GLY A 170 -1.85 8.91 7.97
CA GLY A 170 -0.94 9.93 8.46
C GLY A 170 -0.78 11.05 7.43
N LEU A 171 -1.05 12.28 7.87
CA LEU A 171 -1.13 13.55 7.12
C LEU A 171 -2.40 13.74 6.28
#